data_AF-A0A527HS52-F1
#
_entry.id   AF-A0A527HS52-F1
#
_cell.length_a   1.000
_cell.length_b   1.000
_cell.length_c   1.000
_cell.angle_alpha   90.00
_cell.angle_beta   90.00
_cell.angle_gamma   90.00
#
_symmetry.space_group_name_H-M   'P 1'
#
loop_
_entity.id
_entity.type
_entity.pdbx_description
1 polymer ?
#
loop_
_entity_poly.entity_id
_entity_poly.type
_entity_poly.pdbx_seq_one_letter_code
_entity_poly.pdbx_strand_id
1 'polypeptide(L)' 'MAQSKRHGEILRLLQEEGTVTIASLADRLGVSLETVRRDVKPLTGDGSVLKM' A
#
# COMPACT_ATOMS: atom_id res chain seq x y z
N MET A 1 -11.71 2.80 -10.48
CA MET A 1 -12.49 2.13 -9.40
C MET A 1 -11.67 1.09 -8.62
N ALA A 2 -10.78 0.29 -9.23
CA ALA A 2 -9.99 -0.72 -8.50
C ALA A 2 -8.89 -0.14 -7.58
N GLN A 3 -8.23 0.95 -8.00
CA GLN A 3 -7.11 1.54 -7.27
C GLN A 3 -7.53 2.13 -5.91
N SER A 4 -8.69 2.78 -5.84
CA SER A 4 -9.23 3.35 -4.61
C SER A 4 -9.55 2.30 -3.55
N LYS A 5 -10.01 1.09 -3.94
CA LYS A 5 -10.23 -0.03 -3.01
C LYS A 5 -8.91 -0.54 -2.41
N ARG A 6 -7.88 -0.69 -3.25
CA ARG A 6 -6.55 -1.16 -2.79
C ARG A 6 -5.86 -0.13 -1.89
N HIS A 7 -5.98 1.15 -2.18
CA HIS A 7 -5.45 2.20 -1.30
C HIS A 7 -6.06 2.13 0.10
N GLY A 8 -7.38 1.90 0.20
CA GLY A 8 -8.05 1.73 1.49
C GLY A 8 -7.52 0.52 2.27
N GLU A 9 -7.32 -0.61 1.60
CA GLU A 9 -6.71 -1.81 2.19
C GLU A 9 -5.26 -1.57 2.65
N ILE A 10 -4.43 -0.91 1.83
CA ILE A 10 -3.04 -0.59 2.18
C ILE A 10 -2.99 0.28 3.43
N LEU A 11 -3.82 1.32 3.50
CA LEU A 11 -3.89 2.22 4.65
C LEU A 11 -4.41 1.52 5.90
N ARG A 12 -5.39 0.63 5.75
CA ARG A 12 -5.91 -0.20 6.85
C ARG A 12 -4.81 -1.10 7.41
N LEU A 13 -4.09 -1.83 6.54
CA LEU A 13 -2.99 -2.70 6.94
C LEU A 13 -1.85 -1.92 7.63
N LEU A 14 -1.55 -0.71 7.14
CA LEU A 14 -0.59 0.20 7.77
C LEU A 14 -1.06 0.68 9.15
N GLN A 15 -2.35 0.98 9.32
CA GLN A 15 -2.91 1.35 10.62
C GLN A 15 -2.89 0.20 11.62
N GLU A 16 -3.17 -1.03 11.17
CA GLU A 16 -3.21 -2.21 12.03
C GLU A 16 -1.81 -2.66 12.47
N GLU A 17 -0.84 -2.71 11.56
CA GLU A 17 0.53 -3.21 11.86
C GLU A 17 1.52 -2.10 12.22
N GLY A 18 1.17 -0.83 11.96
CA GLY A 18 2.05 0.34 12.13
C GLY A 18 3.18 0.46 11.09
N THR A 19 3.67 -0.67 10.57
CA THR A 19 4.66 -0.71 9.50
C THR A 19 4.47 -1.97 8.66
N VAL A 20 4.47 -1.83 7.33
CA VAL A 20 4.31 -2.98 6.43
C VAL A 20 5.26 -2.87 5.24
N THR A 21 5.76 -4.00 4.78
CA THR A 21 6.64 -4.05 3.60
C THR A 21 5.83 -4.14 2.30
N ILE A 22 6.43 -3.68 1.19
CA ILE A 22 5.87 -3.85 -0.16
C ILE A 22 5.60 -5.33 -0.46
N ALA A 23 6.46 -6.23 0.01
CA ALA A 23 6.32 -7.67 -0.21
C ALA A 23 5.11 -8.25 0.52
N SER A 24 4.92 -7.86 1.79
CA SER A 24 3.75 -8.27 2.58
C SER A 24 2.45 -7.71 1.99
N LEU A 25 2.46 -6.47 1.51
CA LEU A 25 1.31 -5.89 0.81
C LEU A 25 0.99 -6.66 -0.49
N ALA A 26 2.01 -7.01 -1.26
CA ALA A 26 1.84 -7.75 -2.52
C ALA A 26 1.22 -9.13 -2.29
N ASP A 27 1.71 -9.84 -1.27
CA ASP A 27 1.18 -11.14 -0.85
C ASP A 27 -0.28 -11.04 -0.39
N ARG A 28 -0.59 -10.13 0.53
CA ARG A 28 -1.96 -9.95 1.08
C ARG A 28 -2.96 -9.49 0.03
N LEU A 29 -2.53 -8.63 -0.90
CA LEU A 29 -3.39 -8.10 -1.96
C LEU A 29 -3.46 -9.01 -3.20
N GLY A 30 -2.62 -10.06 -3.26
CA GLY A 30 -2.55 -10.97 -4.41
C GLY A 30 -2.09 -10.29 -5.71
N VAL A 31 -1.18 -9.31 -5.60
CA VAL A 31 -0.67 -8.53 -6.75
C VAL A 31 0.85 -8.52 -6.80
N SER A 32 1.43 -8.10 -7.92
CA SER A 32 2.88 -7.98 -8.05
C SER A 32 3.44 -6.81 -7.24
N LEU A 33 4.72 -6.91 -6.82
CA LEU A 33 5.45 -5.84 -6.12
C LEU A 33 5.41 -4.51 -6.87
N GLU A 34 5.51 -4.54 -8.21
CA GLU A 34 5.42 -3.33 -9.05
C GLU A 34 4.04 -2.67 -8.98
N THR A 35 2.97 -3.46 -8.89
CA THR A 35 1.60 -2.95 -8.72
C THR A 35 1.49 -2.23 -7.38
N VAL A 36 1.94 -2.87 -6.29
CA VAL A 36 1.97 -2.23 -4.97
C VAL A 36 2.78 -0.94 -5.01
N ARG A 37 4.00 -0.95 -5.57
CA ARG A 37 4.82 0.27 -5.70
C ARG A 37 4.09 1.40 -6.42
N ARG A 38 3.32 1.08 -7.46
CA ARG A 38 2.52 2.06 -8.19
C ARG A 38 1.35 2.57 -7.37
N ASP A 39 0.75 1.73 -6.52
CA ASP A 39 -0.33 2.09 -5.60
C ASP A 39 0.16 2.94 -4.40
N VAL A 40 1.33 2.64 -3.82
CA VAL A 40 1.92 3.48 -2.74
C VAL A 40 2.59 4.76 -3.24
N LYS A 41 3.04 4.85 -4.49
CA LYS A 41 3.66 6.07 -5.04
C LYS A 41 2.82 7.35 -4.82
N PRO A 42 1.52 7.38 -5.19
CA PRO A 42 0.67 8.53 -4.89
C PRO A 42 0.44 8.73 -3.38
N LEU A 43 0.34 7.65 -2.60
CA LEU A 43 0.15 7.74 -1.14
C LEU A 43 1.36 8.35 -0.42
N THR A 44 2.57 8.11 -0.94
CA THR A 44 3.80 8.71 -0.42
C THR A 44 3.91 10.18 -0.83
N GLY A 45 3.47 10.53 -2.04
CA GLY A 45 3.47 11.91 -2.53
C GLY A 45 2.46 12.82 -1.82
N ASP A 46 1.36 12.24 -1.33
CA ASP A 46 0.31 12.93 -0.58
C ASP A 46 0.62 13.02 0.94
N GLY A 47 1.68 12.37 1.41
CA GLY A 47 2.05 12.31 2.84
C GLY A 47 1.22 11.33 3.67
N SER A 48 0.30 10.60 3.04
CA SER A 48 -0.52 9.55 3.67
C SER A 48 0.29 8.33 4.13
N VAL A 49 1.47 8.09 3.55
CA VAL A 49 2.38 6.99 3.91
C VAL A 49 3.82 7.50 3.92
N LEU A 50 4.59 7.13 4.94
CA LEU A 50 6.02 7.42 5.02
C LEU A 50 6.83 6.18 4.63
N LYS A 51 7.79 6.37 3.73
CA LYS A 51 8.76 5.33 3.39
C LYS A 51 9.98 5.48 4.30
N MET A 52 10.21 4.49 5.14
CA MET A 52 11.42 4.36 5.96
C MET A 52 12.47 3.48 5.26
#